data_AF-A0A815Q864-F1
#
_entry.id   AF-A0A815Q864-F1
#
_cell.length_a   1.000
_cell.length_b   1.000
_cell.length_c   1.000
_cell.angle_alpha   90.00
_cell.angle_beta   90.00
_cell.angle_gamma   90.00
#
_symmetry.space_group_name_H-M   'P 1'
#
loop_
_entity.id
_entity.type
_entity.pdbx_description
1 polymer ?
#
loop_
_entity_poly.entity_id
_entity_poly.type
_entity_poly.pdbx_seq_one_letter_code
_entity_poly.pdbx_strand_id
1 'polypeptide(L)'
;MVEVPYVGSATSKVGKQLIKIGEEICPNTHIQIIPKPPRKISNFFPKKDPVPKNFQSRIVYHVKCSDCNSSYIGETTRQGCRRLKEHGAPQKKLPTVVSQPQPSVTTNTLRRSARNRGRVVNYRSMETLIEDDNINTIEEIEPYIASHSAIHQHELTYKHKINWEDWEIISKDSNSYRLRVRESLHILAIQPELNKTVSSVPLIIHPEGLGRRKPKVKIKLNND
;
A
#
# COMPACT_ATOMS: atom_id res chain seq x y z
N MET A 1 -35.71 -1.93 -5.52
CA MET A 1 -35.51 -1.61 -4.09
C MET A 1 -34.89 -0.22 -4.02
N VAL A 2 -35.51 0.71 -3.31
CA VAL A 2 -35.08 2.12 -3.23
C VAL A 2 -34.64 2.42 -1.80
N GLU A 3 -33.39 2.84 -1.64
CA GLU A 3 -32.85 3.24 -0.35
C GLU A 3 -33.12 4.72 -0.09
N VAL A 4 -33.69 5.03 1.08
CA VAL A 4 -34.06 6.41 1.45
C VAL A 4 -33.53 6.70 2.85
N PRO A 5 -32.95 7.89 3.13
CA PRO A 5 -32.52 8.25 4.47
C PRO A 5 -33.72 8.33 5.44
N TYR A 6 -33.56 7.78 6.64
CA TYR A 6 -34.54 7.86 7.72
C TYR A 6 -34.39 9.18 8.47
N VAL A 7 -35.37 10.07 8.28
CA VAL A 7 -35.47 11.40 8.89
C VAL A 7 -36.82 11.52 9.62
N GLY A 8 -37.41 10.39 10.03
CA GLY A 8 -38.72 10.34 10.69
C GLY A 8 -39.89 10.42 9.72
N SER A 9 -40.88 11.26 10.03
CA SER A 9 -42.16 11.33 9.30
C SER A 9 -42.03 11.74 7.82
N ALA A 10 -41.00 12.53 7.50
CA ALA A 10 -40.69 12.92 6.12
C ALA A 10 -40.39 11.70 5.24
N THR A 11 -39.62 10.73 5.75
CA THR A 11 -39.28 9.49 5.03
C THR A 11 -40.54 8.68 4.71
N SER A 12 -41.49 8.60 5.64
CA SER A 12 -42.76 7.90 5.40
C SER A 12 -43.63 8.59 4.36
N LYS A 13 -43.68 9.94 4.34
CA LYS A 13 -44.42 10.70 3.33
C LYS A 13 -43.83 10.50 1.93
N VAL A 14 -42.51 10.67 1.80
CA VAL A 14 -41.78 10.43 0.55
C VAL A 14 -41.93 8.97 0.12
N GLY A 15 -41.89 8.03 1.06
CA GLY A 15 -42.07 6.62 0.77
C GLY A 15 -43.42 6.31 0.12
N LYS A 16 -44.50 6.83 0.69
CA LYS A 16 -45.86 6.69 0.12
C LYS A 16 -45.96 7.34 -1.27
N GLN A 17 -45.37 8.52 -1.45
CA GLN A 17 -45.35 9.19 -2.74
C GLN A 17 -44.61 8.38 -3.80
N LEU A 18 -43.46 7.79 -3.46
CA LEU A 18 -42.68 6.94 -4.37
C LEU A 18 -43.42 5.66 -4.77
N ILE A 19 -44.14 5.03 -3.83
CA ILE A 19 -44.98 3.87 -4.15
C ILE A 19 -46.09 4.27 -5.13
N LYS A 20 -46.79 5.37 -4.86
CA LYS A 20 -47.87 5.87 -5.72
C LYS A 20 -47.40 6.20 -7.13
N ILE A 21 -46.28 6.91 -7.26
CA ILE A 21 -45.65 7.21 -8.56
C ILE A 21 -45.23 5.92 -9.27
N GLY A 22 -44.74 4.93 -8.52
CA GLY A 22 -44.40 3.62 -9.06
C GLY A 22 -45.60 2.87 -9.66
N GLU A 23 -46.72 2.88 -8.94
CA GLU A 23 -47.99 2.29 -9.39
C GLU A 23 -48.53 2.99 -10.64
N GLU A 24 -48.39 4.32 -10.73
CA GLU A 24 -48.82 5.13 -11.88
C GLU A 24 -48.00 4.84 -13.15
N ILE A 25 -46.67 4.68 -13.02
CA ILE A 25 -45.78 4.50 -14.17
C ILE A 25 -45.72 3.03 -14.62
N CYS A 26 -45.68 2.09 -13.68
CA CYS A 26 -45.49 0.66 -13.94
C CYS A 26 -46.28 -0.19 -12.94
N PRO A 27 -47.54 -0.56 -13.22
CA PRO A 27 -48.42 -1.25 -12.28
C PRO A 27 -47.93 -2.65 -11.87
N ASN A 28 -47.04 -3.26 -12.66
CA ASN A 28 -46.50 -4.60 -12.39
C ASN A 28 -45.19 -4.58 -11.57
N THR A 29 -44.74 -3.42 -11.10
CA THR A 29 -43.47 -3.27 -10.37
C THR A 29 -43.70 -3.05 -8.88
N HIS A 30 -43.28 -4.02 -8.05
CA HIS A 30 -43.33 -3.88 -6.59
C HIS A 30 -42.13 -3.06 -6.07
N ILE A 31 -42.38 -1.80 -5.70
CA ILE A 31 -41.34 -0.92 -5.14
C ILE A 31 -41.21 -1.11 -3.63
N GLN A 32 -40.12 -1.76 -3.22
CA GLN A 32 -39.74 -1.83 -1.80
C GLN A 32 -38.86 -0.64 -1.40
N ILE A 33 -39.30 0.09 -0.37
CA ILE A 33 -38.59 1.24 0.18
C ILE A 33 -37.91 0.83 1.48
N ILE A 34 -36.61 1.08 1.57
CA ILE A 34 -35.80 0.74 2.74
C ILE A 34 -35.29 2.02 3.39
N PRO A 35 -35.84 2.43 4.55
CA PRO A 35 -35.32 3.55 5.31
C PRO A 35 -33.98 3.17 5.95
N LYS A 36 -32.90 3.83 5.55
CA LYS A 36 -31.58 3.65 6.17
C LYS A 36 -31.33 4.70 7.25
N PRO A 37 -30.81 4.31 8.42
CA PRO A 37 -30.45 5.27 9.45
C PRO A 37 -29.42 6.27 8.93
N PRO A 38 -29.36 7.49 9.50
CA PRO A 38 -28.31 8.44 9.18
C PRO A 38 -26.93 7.84 9.45
N ARG A 39 -25.91 8.37 8.77
CA ARG A 39 -24.54 7.89 8.93
C ARG A 39 -24.09 8.07 10.39
N LYS A 40 -23.27 7.15 10.89
CA LYS A 40 -22.68 7.23 12.24
C LYS A 40 -21.88 8.54 12.37
N ILE A 41 -21.84 9.13 13.57
CA ILE A 41 -21.04 10.34 13.87
C ILE A 41 -19.58 10.15 13.42
N SER A 42 -19.03 8.95 13.56
CA SER A 42 -17.69 8.57 13.09
C SER A 42 -17.44 8.81 11.59
N ASN A 43 -18.50 8.84 10.77
CA ASN A 43 -18.39 9.11 9.35
C ASN A 43 -18.32 10.60 9.04
N PHE A 44 -18.87 11.46 9.92
CA PHE A 44 -18.74 12.91 9.83
C PHE A 44 -17.44 13.40 10.46
N PHE A 45 -17.04 12.76 11.56
CA PHE A 45 -15.83 13.07 12.31
C PHE A 45 -14.96 11.81 12.40
N PRO A 46 -14.01 11.61 11.46
CA PRO A 46 -13.09 10.50 11.55
C PRO A 46 -12.30 10.61 12.87
N LYS A 47 -12.28 9.54 13.66
CA LYS A 47 -11.60 9.52 14.97
C LYS A 47 -10.09 9.79 14.88
N LYS A 48 -9.49 9.59 13.70
CA LYS A 48 -8.05 9.68 13.44
C LYS A 48 -7.79 10.45 12.16
N ASP A 49 -6.69 11.19 12.15
CA ASP A 49 -6.21 11.87 10.96
C ASP A 49 -5.89 10.86 9.85
N PRO A 50 -6.18 11.20 8.59
CA PRO A 50 -5.85 10.35 7.47
C PRO A 50 -4.33 10.17 7.38
N VAL A 51 -3.87 8.92 7.41
CA VAL A 51 -2.45 8.61 7.28
C VAL A 51 -2.01 8.93 5.84
N PRO A 52 -0.97 9.75 5.63
CA PRO A 52 -0.47 10.04 4.29
C PRO A 52 -0.02 8.76 3.57
N LYS A 53 -0.15 8.75 2.24
CA LYS A 53 0.17 7.62 1.35
C LYS A 53 1.51 6.93 1.69
N ASN A 54 2.55 7.71 1.92
CA ASN A 54 3.91 7.24 2.26
C ASN A 54 4.01 6.48 3.59
N PHE A 55 3.14 6.77 4.56
CA PHE A 55 3.17 6.16 5.89
C PHE A 55 2.14 5.04 6.07
N GLN A 56 1.37 4.73 5.03
CA GLN A 56 0.41 3.64 5.06
C GLN A 56 1.11 2.28 5.00
N SER A 57 0.52 1.30 5.67
CA SER A 57 1.00 -0.08 5.77
C SER A 57 -0.09 -1.08 5.41
N ARG A 58 0.30 -2.32 5.13
CA ARG A 58 -0.61 -3.41 4.69
C ARG A 58 -1.36 -3.03 3.42
N ILE A 59 -0.56 -2.64 2.44
CA ILE A 59 -0.99 -2.09 1.16
C ILE A 59 -0.42 -2.92 0.01
N VAL A 60 -1.16 -3.00 -1.08
CA VAL A 60 -0.65 -3.41 -2.39
C VAL A 60 -0.40 -2.14 -3.18
N TYR A 61 0.82 -2.00 -3.68
CA TYR A 61 1.28 -0.80 -4.35
C TYR A 61 1.76 -1.10 -5.77
N HIS A 62 1.75 -0.07 -6.59
CA HIS A 62 2.13 -0.10 -8.00
C HIS A 62 3.21 0.93 -8.25
N VAL A 63 4.30 0.51 -8.88
CA VAL A 63 5.41 1.39 -9.27
C VAL A 63 5.63 1.24 -10.76
N LYS A 64 5.79 2.35 -11.46
CA LYS A 64 6.07 2.39 -12.90
C LYS A 64 7.50 2.84 -13.13
N CYS A 65 8.11 2.34 -14.20
CA CYS A 65 9.30 2.94 -14.76
C CYS A 65 8.94 4.28 -15.43
N SER A 66 9.83 5.26 -15.38
CA SER A 66 9.66 6.54 -16.07
C SER A 66 10.07 6.44 -17.54
N ASP A 67 11.02 5.57 -17.86
CA ASP A 67 11.63 5.50 -19.19
C ASP A 67 11.06 4.38 -20.07
N CYS A 68 10.33 3.41 -19.49
CA CYS A 68 9.67 2.35 -20.24
C CYS A 68 8.31 1.95 -19.66
N ASN A 69 7.57 1.12 -20.40
CA ASN A 69 6.23 0.65 -19.99
C ASN A 69 6.27 -0.46 -18.92
N SER A 70 7.44 -0.77 -18.38
CA SER A 70 7.59 -1.76 -17.34
C SER A 70 7.00 -1.24 -16.03
N SER A 71 6.35 -2.13 -15.29
CA SER A 71 5.75 -1.83 -14.01
C SER A 71 5.98 -2.96 -13.03
N TYR A 72 5.84 -2.65 -11.76
CA TYR A 72 5.96 -3.58 -10.64
C TYR A 72 4.77 -3.43 -9.70
N ILE A 73 4.20 -4.57 -9.30
CA ILE A 73 3.17 -4.64 -8.28
C ILE A 73 3.72 -5.44 -7.10
N GLY A 74 3.65 -4.85 -5.91
CA GLY A 74 4.13 -5.48 -4.69
C GLY A 74 3.19 -5.27 -3.52
N GLU A 75 3.24 -6.17 -2.55
CA GLU A 75 2.67 -5.95 -1.22
C GLU A 75 3.72 -5.42 -0.23
N THR A 76 3.24 -4.68 0.78
CA THR A 76 4.01 -4.47 2.00
C THR A 76 3.14 -4.43 3.25
N THR A 77 3.61 -5.12 4.28
CA THR A 77 3.12 -4.99 5.66
C THR A 77 3.80 -3.85 6.43
N ARG A 78 4.94 -3.34 5.94
CA ARG A 78 5.66 -2.17 6.46
C ARG A 78 5.04 -0.88 5.92
N GLN A 79 5.57 0.26 6.34
CA GLN A 79 5.20 1.56 5.73
C GLN A 79 5.70 1.62 4.28
N GLY A 80 4.88 2.18 3.38
CA GLY A 80 5.20 2.32 1.96
C GLY A 80 6.56 2.98 1.71
N CYS A 81 6.86 4.08 2.39
CA CYS A 81 8.14 4.79 2.26
C CYS A 81 9.35 3.91 2.61
N ARG A 82 9.21 3.01 3.59
CA ARG A 82 10.29 2.10 3.96
C ARG A 82 10.48 1.02 2.92
N ARG A 83 9.37 0.50 2.37
CA ARG A 83 9.41 -0.47 1.28
C ARG A 83 10.07 0.10 0.02
N LEU A 84 9.75 1.33 -0.36
CA LEU A 84 10.37 1.96 -1.53
C LEU A 84 11.88 2.18 -1.33
N LYS A 85 12.31 2.57 -0.13
CA LYS A 85 13.75 2.67 0.21
C LYS A 85 14.47 1.32 0.11
N GLU A 86 13.83 0.23 0.54
CA GLU A 86 14.36 -1.12 0.37
C GLU A 86 14.50 -1.51 -1.12
N HIS A 87 13.76 -0.85 -2.01
CA HIS A 87 13.86 -1.02 -3.46
C HIS A 87 14.80 -0.02 -4.14
N GLY A 88 15.57 0.78 -3.39
CA GLY A 88 16.53 1.73 -3.94
C GLY A 88 16.02 3.17 -4.07
N ALA A 89 14.80 3.47 -3.59
CA ALA A 89 14.30 4.85 -3.64
C ALA A 89 15.22 5.81 -2.87
N PRO A 90 15.53 6.98 -3.43
CA PRO A 90 16.45 7.92 -2.82
C PRO A 90 15.92 8.39 -1.46
N GLN A 91 16.83 8.56 -0.51
CA GLN A 91 16.46 9.21 0.75
C GLN A 91 16.14 10.67 0.45
N LYS A 92 14.85 11.03 0.50
CA LYS A 92 14.45 12.44 0.57
C LYS A 92 15.15 13.03 1.78
N LYS A 93 16.17 13.87 1.55
CA LYS A 93 16.68 14.78 2.57
C LYS A 93 15.44 15.59 2.95
N LEU A 94 14.88 15.32 4.13
CA LEU A 94 13.92 16.24 4.71
C LEU A 94 14.60 17.61 4.66
N PRO A 95 13.91 18.70 4.26
CA PRO A 95 14.48 20.01 4.46
C PRO A 95 14.93 20.01 5.92
N THR A 96 16.23 20.18 6.16
CA THR A 96 16.76 20.32 7.50
C THR A 96 15.88 21.38 8.11
N VAL A 97 14.97 20.95 9.00
CA VAL A 97 14.28 21.90 9.85
C VAL A 97 15.46 22.53 10.55
N VAL A 98 15.83 23.75 10.13
CA VAL A 98 16.68 24.60 10.93
C VAL A 98 15.93 24.63 12.24
N SER A 99 16.42 23.85 13.19
CA SER A 99 15.85 23.77 14.51
C SER A 99 15.80 25.21 14.95
N GLN A 100 14.62 25.84 14.92
CA GLN A 100 14.46 27.13 15.56
C GLN A 100 15.03 26.94 16.96
N PRO A 101 15.95 27.81 17.42
CA PRO A 101 16.59 27.64 18.72
C PRO A 101 15.50 27.38 19.74
N GLN A 102 15.40 26.13 20.17
CA GLN A 102 14.42 25.74 21.18
C GLN A 102 14.84 26.52 22.42
N PRO A 103 13.92 27.22 23.12
CA PRO A 103 14.27 27.83 24.39
C PRO A 103 14.89 26.74 25.26
N SER A 104 16.06 27.02 25.82
CA SER A 104 16.82 26.10 26.65
C SER A 104 15.97 25.70 27.87
N VAL A 105 15.22 24.61 27.77
CA VAL A 105 14.50 24.05 28.90
C VAL A 105 15.58 23.48 29.82
N THR A 106 15.89 24.19 30.90
CA THR A 106 16.77 23.69 31.96
C THR A 106 16.17 22.41 32.54
N THR A 107 16.73 21.27 32.17
CA THR A 107 16.23 19.92 32.48
C THR A 107 16.37 19.51 33.96
N ASN A 108 16.84 20.42 34.81
CA ASN A 108 17.21 20.16 36.20
C ASN A 108 16.04 19.75 37.11
N THR A 109 14.79 19.97 36.70
CA THR A 109 13.59 19.61 37.48
C THR A 109 12.82 18.40 36.95
N LEU A 110 13.23 17.83 35.81
CA LEU A 110 12.53 16.68 35.22
C LEU A 110 13.04 15.35 35.82
N ARG A 111 12.31 14.80 36.80
CA ARG A 111 12.60 13.48 37.44
C ARG A 111 12.87 12.32 36.46
N ARG A 112 12.30 12.35 35.24
CA ARG A 112 12.51 11.31 34.22
C ARG A 112 13.93 11.28 33.66
N SER A 113 14.67 12.40 33.68
CA SER A 113 16.03 12.49 33.10
C SER A 113 17.08 11.73 33.91
N ALA A 114 16.92 11.67 35.24
CA ALA A 114 17.87 11.01 36.15
C ALA A 114 18.03 9.50 35.87
N ARG A 115 16.96 8.82 35.46
CA ARG A 115 17.01 7.38 35.11
C ARG A 115 17.69 7.08 33.78
N ASN A 116 17.82 8.07 32.90
CA ASN A 116 18.51 7.92 31.61
C ASN A 116 19.95 8.44 31.65
N ARG A 117 20.41 9.03 32.77
CA ARG A 117 21.81 9.42 32.93
C ARG A 117 22.68 8.16 32.82
N GLY A 118 23.55 8.11 31.81
CA GLY A 118 24.45 6.98 31.55
C GLY A 118 23.92 5.91 30.59
N ARG A 119 22.68 6.00 30.11
CA ARG A 119 22.19 5.07 29.10
C ARG A 119 22.69 5.49 27.72
N VAL A 120 23.82 4.93 27.30
CA VAL A 120 24.29 5.05 25.91
C VAL A 120 23.40 4.18 25.03
N VAL A 121 22.59 4.82 24.18
CA VAL A 121 21.87 4.10 23.12
C VAL A 121 22.85 3.96 21.96
N ASN A 122 23.50 2.80 21.87
CA ASN A 122 24.26 2.44 20.69
C ASN A 122 23.27 2.16 19.55
N TYR A 123 22.95 3.21 18.79
CA TYR A 123 22.37 3.02 17.47
C TYR A 123 23.43 2.32 16.61
N ARG A 124 23.02 1.33 15.80
CA ARG A 124 23.87 0.82 14.73
C ARG A 124 24.33 2.06 13.94
N SER A 125 25.64 2.29 13.88
CA SER A 125 26.20 3.37 13.07
C SER A 125 25.59 3.22 11.68
N MET A 126 25.05 4.32 11.16
CA MET A 126 24.56 4.36 9.80
C MET A 126 25.75 3.92 8.95
N GLU A 127 25.67 2.72 8.35
CA GLU A 127 26.70 2.23 7.44
C GLU A 127 26.97 3.37 6.46
N THR A 128 28.21 3.86 6.48
CA THR A 128 28.71 4.87 5.56
C THR A 128 28.28 4.44 4.18
N LEU A 129 27.51 5.30 3.52
CA LEU A 129 27.31 5.19 2.08
C LEU A 129 28.71 5.08 1.50
N ILE A 130 29.01 3.93 0.90
CA ILE A 130 30.16 3.83 0.01
C ILE A 130 29.86 4.87 -1.06
N GLU A 131 30.71 5.88 -1.16
CA GLU A 131 30.74 6.75 -2.32
C GLU A 131 31.20 5.84 -3.46
N ASP A 132 30.24 5.40 -4.28
CA ASP A 132 30.41 4.43 -5.37
C ASP A 132 31.19 5.03 -6.55
N ASP A 133 32.43 5.44 -6.31
CA ASP A 133 33.36 5.88 -7.37
C ASP A 133 34.42 4.81 -7.72
N ASN A 134 34.31 3.58 -7.23
CA ASN A 134 35.19 2.47 -7.63
C ASN A 134 34.50 1.10 -7.64
N ILE A 135 33.83 0.77 -8.75
CA ILE A 135 33.65 -0.63 -9.18
C ILE A 135 34.16 -0.71 -10.62
N ASN A 136 35.45 -1.03 -10.78
CA ASN A 136 36.05 -1.34 -12.07
C ASN A 136 36.68 -2.74 -12.02
N THR A 137 35.81 -3.75 -11.91
CA THR A 137 36.09 -5.14 -12.28
C THR A 137 34.77 -5.79 -12.71
N ILE A 138 34.67 -6.14 -14.00
CA ILE A 138 33.44 -6.66 -14.65
C ILE A 138 32.94 -7.98 -13.99
N GLU A 139 33.82 -8.71 -13.30
CA GLU A 139 33.52 -10.01 -12.69
C GLU A 139 32.63 -9.95 -11.42
N GLU A 140 32.46 -8.78 -10.79
CA GLU A 140 31.68 -8.63 -9.54
C GLU A 140 30.29 -8.00 -9.74
N ILE A 141 29.98 -7.52 -10.95
CA ILE A 141 28.78 -6.72 -11.25
C ILE A 141 27.50 -7.58 -11.33
N GLU A 142 27.57 -8.73 -12.01
CA GLU A 142 26.43 -9.65 -12.19
C GLU A 142 25.83 -10.19 -10.88
N PRO A 143 26.61 -10.76 -9.93
CA PRO A 143 26.05 -11.25 -8.67
C PRO A 143 25.52 -10.12 -7.77
N TYR A 144 26.08 -8.92 -7.87
CA TYR A 144 25.60 -7.74 -7.17
C TYR A 144 24.22 -7.31 -7.68
N ILE A 145 24.04 -7.20 -8.99
CA ILE A 145 22.76 -6.85 -9.63
C ILE A 145 21.67 -7.87 -9.27
N ALA A 146 21.98 -9.17 -9.28
CA ALA A 146 21.03 -10.24 -8.98
C ALA A 146 20.56 -10.26 -7.50
N SER A 147 21.37 -9.71 -6.58
CA SER A 147 21.03 -9.65 -5.14
C SER A 147 19.91 -8.64 -4.83
N HIS A 148 19.67 -7.71 -5.75
CA HIS A 148 18.71 -6.64 -5.56
C HIS A 148 17.29 -7.04 -6.01
N SER A 149 16.32 -6.27 -5.53
CA SER A 149 14.92 -6.44 -5.93
C SER A 149 14.72 -6.26 -7.44
N ALA A 150 13.67 -6.85 -8.02
CA ALA A 150 13.41 -6.76 -9.47
C ALA A 150 13.33 -5.31 -10.00
N ILE A 151 12.82 -4.39 -9.19
CA ILE A 151 12.74 -2.96 -9.54
C ILE A 151 14.14 -2.36 -9.64
N HIS A 152 14.96 -2.55 -8.61
CA HIS A 152 16.32 -2.01 -8.59
C HIS A 152 17.24 -2.71 -9.58
N GLN A 153 17.06 -4.01 -9.80
CA GLN A 153 17.73 -4.75 -10.86
C GLN A 153 17.46 -4.10 -12.23
N HIS A 154 16.21 -3.76 -12.53
CA HIS A 154 15.84 -3.06 -13.77
C HIS A 154 16.49 -1.68 -13.89
N GLU A 155 16.50 -0.91 -12.81
CA GLU A 155 17.18 0.39 -12.73
C GLU A 155 18.69 0.26 -13.02
N LEU A 156 19.37 -0.73 -12.43
CA LEU A 156 20.81 -0.95 -12.64
C LEU A 156 21.13 -1.48 -14.05
N THR A 157 20.40 -2.48 -14.53
CA THR A 157 20.67 -3.13 -15.83
C THR A 157 20.41 -2.19 -17.00
N TYR A 158 19.31 -1.44 -16.97
CA TYR A 158 18.90 -0.59 -18.10
C TYR A 158 19.19 0.89 -17.88
N LYS A 159 19.73 1.27 -16.71
CA LYS A 159 19.94 2.67 -16.29
C LYS A 159 18.67 3.52 -16.38
N HIS A 160 17.51 2.88 -16.20
CA HIS A 160 16.22 3.54 -16.21
C HIS A 160 15.90 4.18 -14.88
N LYS A 161 15.19 5.30 -14.91
CA LYS A 161 14.67 5.99 -13.74
C LYS A 161 13.32 5.41 -13.33
N ILE A 162 13.21 5.02 -12.07
CA ILE A 162 11.94 4.58 -11.48
C ILE A 162 11.15 5.78 -10.93
N ASN A 163 9.83 5.77 -11.14
CA ASN A 163 8.96 6.81 -10.60
C ASN A 163 8.63 6.55 -9.12
N TRP A 164 9.50 7.03 -8.24
CA TRP A 164 9.36 6.90 -6.79
C TRP A 164 8.36 7.89 -6.15
N GLU A 165 7.87 8.87 -6.89
CA GLU A 165 6.97 9.92 -6.36
C GLU A 165 5.51 9.62 -6.65
N ASP A 166 5.21 9.11 -7.86
CA ASP A 166 3.86 8.82 -8.33
C ASP A 166 3.51 7.32 -8.29
N TRP A 167 4.11 6.57 -7.37
CA TRP A 167 3.72 5.19 -7.09
C TRP A 167 2.29 5.16 -6.53
N GLU A 168 1.45 4.19 -6.83
CA GLU A 168 0.04 4.19 -6.41
C GLU A 168 -0.28 3.11 -5.37
N ILE A 169 -1.33 3.31 -4.57
CA ILE A 169 -1.87 2.26 -3.68
C ILE A 169 -3.12 1.69 -4.34
N ILE A 170 -3.04 0.45 -4.79
CA ILE A 170 -4.13 -0.23 -5.50
C ILE A 170 -5.10 -0.87 -4.52
N SER A 171 -4.58 -1.48 -3.44
CA SER A 171 -5.40 -2.24 -2.50
C SER A 171 -4.88 -2.13 -1.07
N LYS A 172 -5.76 -2.41 -0.10
CA LYS A 172 -5.41 -2.49 1.32
C LYS A 172 -6.15 -3.63 1.98
N ASP A 173 -5.49 -4.32 2.90
CA ASP A 173 -6.12 -5.34 3.74
C ASP A 173 -5.42 -5.42 5.08
N SER A 174 -6.18 -5.61 6.16
CA SER A 174 -5.59 -5.81 7.48
C SER A 174 -4.98 -7.20 7.64
N ASN A 175 -5.47 -8.20 6.90
CA ASN A 175 -4.98 -9.57 6.93
C ASN A 175 -3.90 -9.79 5.86
N SER A 176 -2.74 -10.29 6.28
CA SER A 176 -1.58 -10.50 5.39
C SER A 176 -1.85 -11.52 4.28
N TYR A 177 -2.60 -12.59 4.55
CA TYR A 177 -2.94 -13.58 3.54
C TYR A 177 -3.87 -12.99 2.47
N ARG A 178 -4.92 -12.29 2.90
CA ARG A 178 -5.83 -11.59 1.98
C ARG A 178 -5.12 -10.50 1.17
N LEU A 179 -4.12 -9.85 1.77
CA LEU A 179 -3.28 -8.88 1.07
C LEU A 179 -2.49 -9.53 -0.09
N ARG A 180 -1.88 -10.69 0.14
CA ARG A 180 -1.20 -11.44 -0.92
C ARG A 180 -2.15 -11.97 -1.99
N VAL A 181 -3.37 -12.35 -1.61
CA VAL A 181 -4.42 -12.72 -2.58
C VAL A 181 -4.77 -11.52 -3.45
N ARG A 182 -4.94 -10.33 -2.86
CA ARG A 182 -5.18 -9.08 -3.61
C ARG A 182 -4.04 -8.73 -4.55
N GLU A 183 -2.79 -8.82 -4.08
CA GLU A 183 -1.60 -8.64 -4.91
C GLU A 183 -1.60 -9.63 -6.09
N SER A 184 -1.88 -10.91 -5.83
CA SER A 184 -1.94 -11.94 -6.88
C SER A 184 -3.00 -11.64 -7.93
N LEU A 185 -4.18 -11.16 -7.51
CA LEU A 185 -5.25 -10.74 -8.42
C LEU A 185 -4.81 -9.53 -9.28
N HIS A 186 -4.12 -8.56 -8.69
CA HIS A 186 -3.62 -7.40 -9.42
C HIS A 186 -2.49 -7.74 -10.41
N ILE A 187 -1.57 -8.63 -10.04
CA ILE A 187 -0.52 -9.12 -10.94
C ILE A 187 -1.15 -9.85 -12.14
N LEU A 188 -2.16 -10.70 -11.90
CA LEU A 188 -2.86 -11.40 -12.99
C LEU A 188 -3.62 -10.46 -13.92
N ALA A 189 -4.23 -9.40 -13.38
CA ALA A 189 -5.01 -8.45 -14.15
C ALA A 189 -4.14 -7.50 -14.99
N ILE A 190 -3.03 -7.00 -14.42
CA ILE A 190 -2.18 -5.98 -15.06
C ILE A 190 -0.99 -6.61 -15.81
N GLN A 191 -0.55 -7.80 -15.41
CA GLN A 191 0.63 -8.50 -15.94
C GLN A 191 1.91 -7.62 -15.97
N PRO A 192 2.30 -7.01 -14.83
CA PRO A 192 3.46 -6.13 -14.73
C PRO A 192 4.75 -6.84 -15.15
N GLU A 193 5.53 -6.24 -16.05
CA GLU A 193 6.74 -6.85 -16.64
C GLU A 193 7.78 -7.22 -15.59
N LEU A 194 8.03 -6.34 -14.61
CA LEU A 194 9.10 -6.47 -13.62
C LEU A 194 8.83 -7.57 -12.58
N ASN A 195 7.60 -8.06 -12.46
CA ASN A 195 7.29 -9.13 -11.52
C ASN A 195 7.83 -10.48 -12.02
N LYS A 196 8.68 -11.13 -11.22
CA LYS A 196 9.23 -12.46 -11.50
C LYS A 196 8.16 -13.56 -11.38
N THR A 197 7.23 -13.41 -10.45
CA THR A 197 6.13 -14.37 -10.21
C THR A 197 4.83 -13.92 -10.86
N VAL A 198 4.00 -14.90 -11.23
CA VAL A 198 2.65 -14.64 -11.78
C VAL A 198 1.64 -14.32 -10.69
N SER A 199 1.89 -14.81 -9.46
CA SER A 199 1.08 -14.55 -8.27
C SER A 199 1.95 -14.67 -7.02
N SER A 200 1.54 -14.09 -5.90
CA SER A 200 2.18 -14.30 -4.59
C SER A 200 1.59 -15.48 -3.82
N VAL A 201 0.33 -15.82 -4.12
CA VAL A 201 -0.39 -16.98 -3.61
C VAL A 201 -1.11 -17.65 -4.79
N PRO A 202 -1.06 -18.98 -4.90
CA PRO A 202 -1.78 -19.68 -5.96
C PRO A 202 -3.29 -19.45 -5.84
N LEU A 203 -3.89 -18.91 -6.90
CA LEU A 203 -5.33 -18.67 -6.99
C LEU A 203 -6.01 -19.88 -7.63
N ILE A 204 -6.20 -20.94 -6.85
CA ILE A 204 -6.87 -22.15 -7.31
C ILE A 204 -8.24 -22.23 -6.66
N ILE A 205 -9.27 -22.39 -7.49
CA ILE A 205 -10.60 -22.75 -7.04
C ILE A 205 -10.70 -24.27 -7.13
N HIS A 206 -10.93 -24.93 -6.00
CA HIS A 206 -11.13 -26.38 -5.95
C HIS A 206 -12.62 -26.68 -5.86
N PRO A 207 -13.31 -26.97 -6.98
CA PRO A 207 -14.73 -27.34 -6.92
C PRO A 207 -14.95 -28.62 -6.10
N GLU A 208 -13.99 -29.55 -6.14
CA GLU A 208 -14.01 -30.84 -5.42
C GLU A 208 -13.45 -30.78 -3.98
N GLY A 209 -13.05 -29.60 -3.48
CA GLY A 209 -12.42 -29.42 -2.17
C GLY A 209 -10.87 -29.49 -2.17
N LEU A 210 -10.27 -29.07 -1.04
CA LEU A 210 -8.81 -28.96 -0.89
C LEU A 210 -8.15 -30.34 -0.88
N GLY A 211 -7.41 -30.67 -1.94
CA GLY A 211 -6.60 -31.88 -2.01
C GLY A 211 -5.43 -31.88 -1.00
N ARG A 212 -4.82 -33.05 -0.79
CA ARG A 212 -3.71 -33.24 0.19
C ARG A 212 -2.43 -32.45 -0.16
N ARG A 213 -2.26 -31.99 -1.41
CA ARG A 213 -1.07 -31.25 -1.85
C ARG A 213 -1.32 -29.75 -1.79
N LYS A 214 -0.41 -29.01 -1.15
CA LYS A 214 -0.44 -27.55 -1.13
C LYS A 214 -0.05 -27.01 -2.51
N PRO A 215 -0.84 -26.10 -3.09
CA PRO A 215 -0.50 -25.49 -4.37
C PRO A 215 0.73 -24.59 -4.26
N LYS A 216 1.52 -24.52 -5.33
CA LYS A 216 2.75 -23.73 -5.41
C LYS A 216 2.54 -22.50 -6.30
N VAL A 217 3.25 -21.43 -5.95
CA VAL A 217 3.33 -20.21 -6.79
C VAL A 217 4.04 -20.53 -8.10
N LYS A 218 3.52 -20.01 -9.21
CA LYS A 218 4.13 -20.12 -10.55
C LYS A 218 5.02 -18.91 -10.84
N ILE A 219 6.18 -19.17 -11.47
CA ILE A 219 7.13 -18.18 -11.97
C ILE A 219 6.82 -17.94 -13.46
N LYS A 220 7.11 -16.74 -13.98
CA LYS A 220 7.01 -16.48 -15.42
C LYS A 220 8.03 -17.32 -16.19
N LEU A 221 7.65 -17.80 -17.37
CA LEU A 221 8.60 -18.41 -18.30
C LEU A 221 9.35 -17.27 -19.00
N ASN A 222 10.69 -17.28 -18.92
CA ASN A 222 11.51 -16.44 -19.77
C ASN A 222 11.51 -17.09 -21.16
N ASN A 223 10.96 -16.42 -22.16
CA ASN A 223 11.15 -16.84 -23.54
C ASN A 223 12.48 -16.22 -23.98
N ASP A 224 13.53 -17.06 -24.05
CA ASP A 224 14.80 -16.73 -24.69
C ASP A 224 14.65 -16.67 -26.21
#